data_AF-S9TQL7-F1
#
_entry.id   AF-S9TQL7-F1
#
_cell.length_a   1.000
_cell.length_b   1.000
_cell.length_c   1.000
_cell.angle_alpha   90.00
_cell.angle_beta   90.00
_cell.angle_gamma   90.00
#
_symmetry.space_group_name_H-M   'P 1'
#
loop_
_entity.id
_entity.type
_entity.pdbx_description
1 polymer ?
#
loop_
_entity_poly.entity_id
_entity_poly.type
_entity_poly.pdbx_seq_one_letter_code
_entity_poly.pdbx_strand_id
1 'polypeptide(L)'
;MKEAIITDLNGRYIEPTLVADSVTGVFDRMEPVQTDSSEAASQQTDTNIPNEPKTKLVGYTVAIPLPDGLYEPTFDVHGYRKAKADYDLAYVEYLGALAKHDPASGKSAPKRPTPVDASSYWSNGLTEEEIEALQPNPVPTELDQLRIENAKLLLHVAELEAKSDKHIEATNELQSHNAALTQDHATLLLQLAEKGVI
;
A
#
# COMPACT_ATOMS: atom_id res chain seq x y z
N MET A 1 15.94 -27.16 2.78
CA MET A 1 16.14 -26.08 1.79
C MET A 1 15.24 -24.94 2.21
N LYS A 2 15.73 -23.71 2.11
CA LYS A 2 15.02 -22.49 2.52
C LYS A 2 15.09 -21.43 1.43
N GLU A 3 14.22 -20.44 1.53
CA GLU A 3 14.20 -19.30 0.63
C GLU A 3 15.31 -18.29 0.98
N ALA A 4 15.93 -17.75 -0.06
CA ALA A 4 16.75 -16.57 -0.05
C ALA A 4 16.22 -15.61 -1.11
N ILE A 5 16.43 -14.31 -0.92
CA ILE A 5 15.90 -13.29 -1.82
C ILE A 5 17.02 -12.80 -2.74
N ILE A 6 16.76 -12.78 -4.04
CA ILE A 6 17.59 -12.08 -5.01
C ILE A 6 17.20 -10.61 -4.99
N THR A 7 18.20 -9.74 -4.82
CA THR A 7 18.03 -8.29 -4.83
C THR A 7 18.86 -7.62 -5.92
N ASP A 8 18.52 -6.38 -6.26
CA ASP A 8 19.34 -5.52 -7.11
C ASP A 8 20.54 -4.92 -6.35
N LEU A 9 21.29 -4.02 -7.00
CA LEU A 9 22.42 -3.31 -6.37
C LEU A 9 22.02 -2.39 -5.22
N ASN A 10 20.74 -1.98 -5.15
CA ASN A 10 20.19 -1.14 -4.09
C ASN A 10 19.56 -1.97 -2.96
N GLY A 11 19.54 -3.29 -3.08
CA GLY A 11 18.89 -4.19 -2.12
C GLY A 11 17.39 -4.36 -2.33
N ARG A 12 16.81 -3.84 -3.40
CA ARG A 12 15.39 -4.01 -3.75
C ARG A 12 15.10 -5.46 -4.11
N TYR A 13 14.02 -6.00 -3.56
CA TYR A 13 13.53 -7.35 -3.84
C TYR A 13 13.27 -7.54 -5.35
N ILE A 14 13.77 -8.64 -5.92
CA ILE A 14 13.51 -9.07 -7.30
C ILE A 14 12.69 -10.38 -7.29
N GLU A 15 13.28 -11.47 -6.80
CA GLU A 15 12.65 -12.79 -6.81
C GLU A 15 13.23 -13.71 -5.71
N PRO A 16 12.50 -14.74 -5.28
CA PRO A 16 13.01 -15.72 -4.34
C PRO A 16 13.82 -16.81 -5.06
N THR A 17 14.83 -17.35 -4.38
CA THR A 17 15.63 -18.50 -4.80
C THR A 17 15.78 -19.49 -3.65
N LEU A 18 15.95 -20.77 -3.95
CA LEU A 18 16.16 -21.79 -2.94
C LEU A 18 17.65 -21.98 -2.65
N VAL A 19 17.99 -22.00 -1.35
CA VAL A 19 19.34 -22.28 -0.84
C VAL A 19 19.30 -23.37 0.23
N ALA A 20 20.47 -23.91 0.59
CA ALA A 20 20.56 -24.85 1.69
C ALA A 20 20.25 -24.15 3.03
N ASP A 21 19.71 -24.89 4.00
CA ASP A 21 19.26 -24.33 5.28
C ASP A 21 20.39 -23.69 6.09
N SER A 22 21.61 -24.19 5.89
CA SER A 22 22.86 -23.70 6.51
C SER A 22 23.35 -22.36 5.97
N VAL A 23 22.92 -21.95 4.77
CA VAL A 23 23.37 -20.70 4.14
C VAL A 23 22.73 -19.52 4.85
N THR A 24 23.49 -18.63 5.47
CA THR A 24 22.96 -17.44 6.15
C THR A 24 23.75 -16.19 5.76
N GLY A 25 23.10 -15.03 5.77
CA GLY A 25 23.72 -13.75 5.44
C GLY A 25 23.49 -13.29 3.99
N VAL A 26 24.38 -12.44 3.49
CA VAL A 26 24.25 -11.75 2.20
C VAL A 26 25.45 -12.02 1.31
N PHE A 27 25.20 -12.47 0.09
CA PHE A 27 26.22 -12.88 -0.88
C PHE A 27 26.17 -11.98 -2.12
N ASP A 28 27.33 -11.66 -2.68
CA ASP A 28 27.45 -10.87 -3.91
C ASP A 28 27.04 -11.71 -5.12
N ARG A 29 26.17 -11.16 -5.97
CA ARG A 29 25.79 -11.77 -7.25
C ARG A 29 26.61 -11.11 -8.35
N MET A 30 27.49 -11.89 -8.96
CA MET A 30 28.39 -11.45 -10.03
C MET A 30 27.96 -12.10 -11.35
N GLU A 31 27.82 -11.31 -12.41
CA GLU A 31 27.54 -11.81 -13.76
C GLU A 31 28.73 -11.55 -14.70
N PRO A 32 29.04 -12.47 -15.63
CA PRO A 32 30.10 -12.26 -16.62
C PRO A 32 29.70 -11.14 -17.59
N VAL A 33 30.61 -10.19 -17.82
CA VAL A 33 30.45 -9.17 -18.85
C VAL A 33 30.61 -9.86 -20.20
N GLN A 34 29.53 -9.93 -20.99
CA GLN A 34 29.63 -10.32 -22.40
C GLN A 34 30.45 -9.25 -23.12
N THR A 35 31.75 -9.50 -23.33
CA THR A 35 32.50 -8.80 -24.36
C THR A 35 31.96 -9.28 -25.69
N ASP A 36 31.09 -8.48 -26.29
CA ASP A 36 30.70 -8.65 -27.69
C ASP A 36 31.98 -8.74 -28.52
N SER A 37 32.12 -9.85 -29.23
CA SER A 37 33.25 -10.11 -30.11
C SER A 37 33.18 -9.16 -31.30
N SER A 38 33.86 -8.02 -31.19
CA SER A 38 34.34 -7.28 -32.36
C SER A 38 35.42 -6.29 -31.93
N GLU A 39 36.66 -6.78 -31.77
CA GLU A 39 37.82 -6.19 -32.44
C GLU A 39 39.08 -7.04 -32.22
N ALA A 40 39.79 -7.24 -33.33
CA ALA A 40 41.17 -7.68 -33.49
C ALA A 40 41.51 -9.16 -33.21
N ALA A 41 41.55 -9.92 -34.31
CA ALA A 41 42.62 -10.87 -34.53
C ALA A 41 44.00 -10.23 -34.26
N SER A 42 44.96 -11.08 -33.89
CA SER A 42 46.40 -10.82 -33.71
C SER A 42 46.82 -10.44 -32.29
N GLN A 43 47.20 -11.43 -31.49
CA GLN A 43 48.61 -11.81 -31.36
C GLN A 43 48.76 -13.06 -30.48
N GLN A 44 49.43 -14.06 -31.03
CA GLN A 44 50.08 -15.11 -30.26
C GLN A 44 51.12 -14.43 -29.36
N THR A 45 50.96 -14.56 -28.05
CA THR A 45 52.08 -14.50 -27.12
C THR A 45 51.84 -15.53 -26.02
N ASP A 46 52.78 -16.45 -25.93
CA ASP A 46 52.99 -17.37 -24.81
C ASP A 46 52.86 -16.62 -23.48
N THR A 47 51.80 -16.88 -22.73
CA THR A 47 51.80 -16.80 -21.26
C THR A 47 50.58 -17.52 -20.72
N ASN A 48 50.85 -18.54 -19.90
CA ASN A 48 49.89 -19.40 -19.24
C ASN A 48 49.23 -18.64 -18.06
N ILE A 49 48.50 -17.56 -18.35
CA ILE A 49 47.76 -16.79 -17.36
C ILE A 49 46.27 -17.09 -17.59
N PRO A 50 45.55 -17.68 -16.61
CA PRO A 50 44.10 -17.82 -16.70
C PRO A 50 43.48 -16.43 -16.85
N ASN A 51 42.90 -16.17 -18.01
CA ASN A 51 42.17 -14.94 -18.29
C ASN A 51 40.84 -15.03 -17.52
N GLU A 52 40.82 -14.56 -16.27
CA GLU A 52 39.60 -14.55 -15.46
C GLU A 52 38.53 -13.70 -16.19
N PRO A 53 37.31 -14.23 -16.38
CA PRO A 53 36.25 -13.46 -17.03
C PRO A 53 35.98 -12.21 -16.20
N LYS A 54 35.94 -11.04 -16.85
CA LYS A 54 35.52 -9.79 -16.21
C LYS A 54 34.08 -9.98 -15.72
N THR A 55 33.90 -10.02 -14.40
CA THR A 55 32.57 -10.11 -13.78
C THR A 55 32.14 -8.75 -13.25
N LYS A 56 30.84 -8.46 -13.31
CA LYS A 56 30.23 -7.25 -12.77
C LYS A 56 29.26 -7.63 -11.66
N LEU A 57 29.30 -6.91 -10.55
CA LEU A 57 28.30 -7.02 -9.50
C LEU A 57 26.94 -6.57 -10.06
N VAL A 58 25.94 -7.43 -9.96
CA VAL A 58 24.59 -7.19 -10.48
C VAL A 58 23.53 -7.14 -9.37
N GLY A 59 23.88 -7.56 -8.16
CA GLY A 59 22.98 -7.54 -7.01
C GLY A 59 23.47 -8.45 -5.91
N TYR A 60 22.54 -8.90 -5.07
CA TYR A 60 22.86 -9.75 -3.92
C TYR A 60 21.90 -10.91 -3.78
N THR A 61 22.34 -11.95 -3.07
CA THR A 61 21.50 -13.04 -2.59
C THR A 61 21.43 -12.94 -1.07
N VAL A 62 20.24 -12.67 -0.54
CA VAL A 62 19.95 -12.43 0.87
C VAL A 62 19.31 -13.68 1.47
N ALA A 63 20.07 -14.48 2.20
CA ALA A 63 19.60 -15.66 2.91
C ALA A 63 19.10 -15.32 4.33
N ILE A 64 18.38 -14.21 4.44
CA ILE A 64 17.77 -13.67 5.65
C ILE A 64 16.25 -13.69 5.43
N PRO A 65 15.45 -14.24 6.37
CA PRO A 65 14.00 -14.26 6.24
C PRO A 65 13.42 -12.87 5.99
N LEU A 66 12.51 -12.79 5.02
CA LEU A 66 11.77 -11.57 4.71
C LEU A 66 10.59 -11.43 5.70
N PRO A 67 10.47 -10.31 6.43
CA PRO A 67 9.29 -10.03 7.25
C PRO A 67 8.03 -9.84 6.40
N ASP A 68 6.90 -10.32 6.91
CA ASP A 68 5.60 -10.11 6.28
C ASP A 68 5.16 -8.65 6.35
N GLY A 69 4.33 -8.22 5.39
CA GLY A 69 3.68 -6.90 5.41
C GLY A 69 4.50 -5.75 4.83
N LEU A 70 5.65 -6.03 4.21
CA LEU A 70 6.47 -5.03 3.53
C LEU A 70 6.02 -4.82 2.07
N TYR A 71 5.87 -3.56 1.67
CA TYR A 71 5.61 -3.16 0.28
C TYR A 71 6.92 -2.90 -0.45
N GLU A 72 7.12 -3.60 -1.57
CA GLU A 72 8.37 -3.64 -2.34
C GLU A 72 9.62 -3.70 -1.45
N PRO A 73 9.84 -4.83 -0.75
CA PRO A 73 10.84 -4.91 0.29
C PRO A 73 12.24 -4.52 -0.20
N THR A 74 12.96 -3.75 0.61
CA THR A 74 14.34 -3.34 0.33
C THR A 74 15.24 -3.69 1.51
N PHE A 75 16.37 -4.35 1.22
CA PHE A 75 17.35 -4.79 2.21
C PHE A 75 18.57 -3.87 2.26
N ASP A 76 18.88 -3.31 3.43
CA ASP A 76 20.09 -2.50 3.63
C ASP A 76 21.34 -3.40 3.79
N VAL A 77 21.97 -3.70 2.65
CA VAL A 77 23.20 -4.52 2.59
C VAL A 77 24.36 -3.85 3.33
N HIS A 78 24.51 -2.54 3.22
CA HIS A 78 25.65 -1.81 3.80
C HIS A 78 25.53 -1.73 5.32
N GLY A 79 24.35 -1.38 5.83
CA GLY A 79 24.07 -1.37 7.26
C GLY A 79 24.23 -2.75 7.89
N TYR A 80 23.71 -3.79 7.23
CA TYR A 80 23.85 -5.17 7.72
C TYR A 80 25.32 -5.60 7.80
N ARG A 81 26.10 -5.37 6.74
CA ARG A 81 27.53 -5.73 6.72
C ARG A 81 28.33 -5.02 7.80
N LYS A 82 28.06 -3.73 8.00
CA LYS A 82 28.70 -2.94 9.05
C LYS A 82 28.37 -3.50 10.44
N ALA A 83 27.10 -3.71 10.74
CA ALA A 83 26.70 -4.25 12.04
C ALA A 83 27.25 -5.66 12.27
N LYS A 84 27.32 -6.49 11.22
CA LYS A 84 27.93 -7.82 11.32
C LYS A 84 29.41 -7.73 11.64
N ALA A 85 30.14 -6.81 11.00
CA ALA A 85 31.55 -6.57 11.30
C ALA A 85 31.75 -6.06 12.74
N ASP A 86 30.91 -5.13 13.20
CA ASP A 86 30.94 -4.61 14.57
C ASP A 86 30.67 -5.73 15.60
N TYR A 87 29.70 -6.61 15.33
CA TYR A 87 29.43 -7.78 16.16
C TYR A 87 30.61 -8.75 16.19
N ASP A 88 31.22 -9.05 15.04
CA ASP A 88 32.35 -9.97 14.95
C ASP A 88 33.56 -9.42 15.74
N LEU A 89 33.82 -8.12 15.66
CA LEU A 89 34.84 -7.46 16.46
C LEU A 89 34.54 -7.57 17.97
N ALA A 90 33.31 -7.23 18.39
CA ALA A 90 32.89 -7.36 19.78
C ALA A 90 32.95 -8.81 20.29
N TYR A 91 32.71 -9.78 19.41
CA TYR A 91 32.80 -11.21 19.74
C TYR A 91 34.26 -11.65 19.97
N VAL A 92 35.20 -11.15 19.17
CA VAL A 92 36.64 -11.38 19.39
C VAL A 92 37.10 -10.78 20.71
N GLU A 93 36.66 -9.56 21.05
CA GLU A 93 36.95 -8.94 22.35
C GLU A 93 36.38 -9.75 23.52
N TYR A 94 35.15 -10.24 23.37
CA TYR A 94 34.51 -11.12 24.35
C TYR A 94 35.32 -12.40 24.56
N LEU A 95 35.78 -13.06 23.50
CA LEU A 95 36.63 -14.26 23.60
C LEU A 95 37.96 -13.95 24.29
N GLY A 96 38.58 -12.82 23.98
CA GLY A 96 39.80 -12.36 24.64
C GLY A 96 39.61 -12.06 26.13
N ALA A 97 38.47 -11.48 26.50
CA ALA A 97 38.11 -11.24 27.91
C ALA A 97 37.80 -12.55 28.64
N LEU A 98 37.12 -13.50 27.99
CA LEU A 98 36.78 -14.81 28.55
C LEU A 98 38.03 -15.65 28.79
N ALA A 99 39.01 -15.60 27.88
CA ALA A 99 40.29 -16.30 28.06
C ALA A 99 41.11 -15.77 29.26
N LYS A 100 40.89 -14.52 29.65
CA LYS A 100 41.54 -13.88 30.82
C LYS A 100 40.68 -13.95 32.09
N HIS A 101 39.45 -14.44 31.99
CA HIS A 101 38.53 -14.47 33.12
C HIS A 101 38.92 -15.59 34.08
N ASP A 102 39.18 -15.21 35.33
CA ASP A 102 39.38 -16.15 36.43
C ASP A 102 38.04 -16.35 37.17
N PRO A 103 37.44 -17.55 37.11
CA PRO A 103 36.18 -17.83 37.78
C PRO A 103 36.30 -17.81 39.32
N ALA A 104 37.51 -17.94 39.88
CA ALA A 104 37.75 -17.83 41.33
C ALA A 104 37.89 -16.38 41.82
N SER A 105 38.03 -15.41 40.89
CA SER A 105 38.24 -13.99 41.23
C SER A 105 37.01 -13.28 41.79
N GLY A 106 35.84 -13.92 41.79
CA GLY A 106 34.57 -13.33 42.19
C GLY A 106 34.02 -12.25 41.25
N LYS A 107 34.74 -11.92 40.15
CA LYS A 107 34.27 -11.01 39.11
C LYS A 107 33.27 -11.71 38.20
N SER A 108 32.23 -10.98 37.79
CA SER A 108 31.26 -11.48 36.81
C SER A 108 31.96 -11.88 35.50
N ALA A 109 31.48 -12.98 34.91
CA ALA A 109 31.94 -13.40 33.59
C ALA A 109 31.68 -12.29 32.56
N PRO A 110 32.56 -12.15 31.55
CA PRO A 110 32.31 -11.22 30.46
C PRO A 110 30.97 -11.56 29.79
N LYS A 111 30.22 -10.52 29.40
CA LYS A 111 28.93 -10.68 28.74
C LYS A 111 29.12 -10.91 27.25
N ARG A 112 28.43 -11.90 26.69
CA ARG A 112 28.41 -12.13 25.24
C ARG A 112 27.76 -10.95 24.51
N PRO A 113 28.29 -10.48 23.38
CA PRO A 113 27.63 -9.47 22.56
C PRO A 113 26.30 -10.00 22.02
N THR A 114 25.33 -9.10 21.84
CA THR A 114 24.03 -9.43 21.27
C THR A 114 24.17 -9.69 19.77
N PRO A 115 23.66 -10.80 19.22
CA PRO A 115 23.65 -11.04 17.79
C PRO A 115 22.94 -9.93 17.01
N VAL A 116 23.40 -9.66 15.80
CA VAL A 116 22.74 -8.74 14.87
C VAL A 116 21.39 -9.32 14.46
N ASP A 117 20.32 -8.55 14.66
CA ASP A 117 19.00 -8.88 14.12
C ASP A 117 18.98 -8.57 12.62
N ALA A 118 19.25 -9.60 11.83
CA ALA A 118 19.34 -9.49 10.38
C ALA A 118 18.01 -9.04 9.74
N SER A 119 16.88 -9.37 10.36
CA SER A 119 15.56 -9.03 9.83
C SER A 119 15.25 -7.53 9.95
N SER A 120 15.89 -6.83 10.89
CA SER A 120 15.72 -5.38 11.08
C SER A 120 16.27 -4.52 9.94
N TYR A 121 17.03 -5.11 9.01
CA TYR A 121 17.57 -4.44 7.82
C TYR A 121 16.64 -4.49 6.62
N TRP A 122 15.47 -5.13 6.76
CA TRP A 122 14.39 -5.02 5.79
C TRP A 122 13.56 -3.76 6.06
N SER A 123 13.22 -3.06 4.98
CA SER A 123 12.42 -1.84 5.02
C SER A 123 11.43 -1.80 3.84
N ASN A 124 10.41 -0.95 3.95
CA ASN A 124 9.52 -0.66 2.83
C ASN A 124 10.30 0.08 1.75
N GLY A 125 10.17 -0.37 0.50
CA GLY A 125 10.71 0.34 -0.67
C GLY A 125 9.80 1.48 -1.14
N LEU A 126 8.55 1.50 -0.69
CA LEU A 126 7.57 2.58 -0.91
C LEU A 126 7.51 3.52 0.30
N THR A 127 7.16 4.77 0.03
CA THR A 127 6.78 5.71 1.09
C THR A 127 5.37 5.41 1.61
N GLU A 128 5.04 5.91 2.81
CA GLU A 128 3.71 5.71 3.42
C GLU A 128 2.59 6.23 2.50
N GLU A 129 2.84 7.34 1.80
CA GLU A 129 1.88 7.95 0.87
C GLU A 129 1.63 7.07 -0.36
N GLU A 130 2.67 6.41 -0.88
CA GLU A 130 2.54 5.47 -1.99
C GLU A 130 1.79 4.20 -1.55
N ILE A 131 2.02 3.75 -0.31
CA ILE A 131 1.29 2.62 0.29
C ILE A 131 -0.19 2.97 0.47
N GLU A 132 -0.50 4.17 0.97
CA GLU A 132 -1.88 4.63 1.14
C GLU A 132 -2.60 4.75 -0.22
N ALA A 133 -1.90 5.20 -1.27
CA ALA A 133 -2.43 5.25 -2.63
C ALA A 133 -2.73 3.87 -3.23
N LEU A 134 -2.07 2.81 -2.76
CA LEU A 134 -2.37 1.42 -3.13
C LEU A 134 -3.57 0.85 -2.37
N GLN A 135 -4.00 1.47 -1.27
CA GLN A 135 -5.21 1.04 -0.60
C GLN A 135 -6.43 1.38 -1.48
N PRO A 136 -7.33 0.41 -1.74
CA PRO A 136 -8.53 0.70 -2.52
C PRO A 136 -9.32 1.79 -1.80
N ASN A 137 -9.77 2.80 -2.55
CA ASN A 137 -10.70 3.81 -2.03
C ASN A 137 -11.84 3.10 -1.29
N PRO A 138 -12.19 3.56 -0.08
CA PRO A 138 -13.24 2.92 0.70
C PRO A 138 -14.52 2.90 -0.12
N VAL A 139 -14.93 1.71 -0.56
CA VAL A 139 -16.19 1.52 -1.26
C VAL A 139 -17.30 1.82 -0.24
N PRO A 140 -18.31 2.65 -0.58
CA PRO A 140 -19.42 2.94 0.32
C PRO A 140 -20.05 1.63 0.79
N THR A 141 -20.13 1.46 2.11
CA THR A 141 -20.74 0.26 2.70
C THR A 141 -22.22 0.18 2.32
N GLU A 142 -22.84 -1.00 2.42
CA GLU A 142 -24.28 -1.17 2.16
C GLU A 142 -25.12 -0.20 3.01
N LEU A 143 -24.69 0.08 4.25
CA LEU A 143 -25.33 1.05 5.13
C LEU A 143 -25.24 2.47 4.57
N ASP A 144 -24.11 2.86 4.01
CA ASP A 144 -23.92 4.19 3.40
C ASP A 144 -24.79 4.34 2.16
N GLN A 145 -24.89 3.29 1.34
CA GLN A 145 -25.78 3.26 0.17
C GLN A 145 -27.25 3.40 0.60
N LEU A 146 -27.68 2.63 1.60
CA LEU A 146 -29.03 2.73 2.15
C LEU A 146 -29.33 4.10 2.74
N ARG A 147 -28.34 4.77 3.34
CA ARG A 147 -28.49 6.15 3.83
C ARG A 147 -28.70 7.14 2.70
N ILE A 148 -27.93 7.01 1.63
CA ILE A 148 -28.07 7.85 0.43
C ILE A 148 -29.45 7.61 -0.22
N GLU A 149 -29.87 6.36 -0.36
CA GLU A 149 -31.18 6.01 -0.92
C GLU A 149 -32.34 6.53 -0.07
N ASN A 150 -32.27 6.38 1.25
CA ASN A 150 -33.29 6.92 2.15
C ASN A 150 -33.36 8.45 2.08
N ALA A 151 -32.21 9.14 2.03
CA ALA A 151 -32.20 10.59 1.86
C ALA A 151 -32.86 11.01 0.53
N LYS A 152 -32.61 10.26 -0.55
CA LYS A 152 -33.24 10.49 -1.86
C LYS A 152 -34.75 10.23 -1.81
N LEU A 153 -35.19 9.16 -1.16
CA LEU A 153 -36.61 8.84 -1.01
C LEU A 153 -37.33 9.91 -0.18
N LEU A 154 -36.74 10.37 0.92
CA LEU A 154 -37.29 11.45 1.74
C LEU A 154 -37.45 12.75 0.95
N LEU A 155 -36.46 13.10 0.12
CA LEU A 155 -36.55 14.27 -0.77
C LEU A 155 -37.72 14.13 -1.75
N HIS A 156 -37.89 12.94 -2.35
CA HIS A 156 -38.99 12.66 -3.27
C HIS A 156 -40.35 12.73 -2.59
N VAL A 157 -40.47 12.22 -1.37
CA VAL A 157 -41.69 12.29 -0.57
C VAL A 157 -42.05 13.75 -0.29
N ALA A 158 -41.08 14.57 0.16
CA ALA A 158 -41.30 15.99 0.40
C ALA A 158 -41.76 16.74 -0.88
N GLU A 159 -41.19 16.41 -2.04
CA GLU A 159 -41.63 17.00 -3.31
C GLU A 159 -43.06 16.59 -3.69
N LEU A 160 -43.43 15.32 -3.46
CA LEU A 160 -44.77 14.82 -3.74
C LEU A 160 -45.81 15.45 -2.81
N GLU A 161 -45.50 15.59 -1.52
CA GLU A 161 -46.35 16.29 -0.55
C GLU A 161 -46.60 17.74 -0.99
N ALA A 162 -45.53 18.47 -1.34
CA ALA A 162 -45.67 19.85 -1.83
C ALA A 162 -46.49 19.96 -3.12
N LYS A 163 -46.42 18.97 -4.02
CA LYS A 163 -47.28 18.91 -5.22
C LYS A 163 -48.73 18.61 -4.87
N SER A 164 -48.96 17.72 -3.91
CA SER A 164 -50.30 17.40 -3.43
C SER A 164 -50.97 18.62 -2.81
N ASP A 165 -50.25 19.38 -1.96
CA ASP A 165 -50.78 20.59 -1.33
C ASP A 165 -51.17 21.64 -2.37
N LYS A 166 -50.30 21.90 -3.35
CA LYS A 166 -50.62 22.79 -4.48
C LYS A 166 -51.84 22.34 -5.27
N HIS A 167 -51.99 21.03 -5.47
CA HIS A 167 -53.16 20.50 -6.17
C HIS A 167 -54.44 20.72 -5.34
N ILE A 168 -54.38 20.49 -4.03
CA ILE A 168 -55.49 20.74 -3.11
C ILE A 168 -55.91 22.22 -3.16
N GLU A 169 -54.95 23.13 -3.09
CA GLU A 169 -55.19 24.58 -3.23
C GLU A 169 -55.89 24.91 -4.55
N ALA A 170 -55.36 24.42 -5.68
CA ALA A 170 -55.97 24.65 -7.00
C ALA A 170 -57.40 24.09 -7.10
N THR A 171 -57.67 22.93 -6.50
CA THR A 171 -59.03 22.36 -6.47
C THR A 171 -59.99 23.20 -5.64
N ASN A 172 -59.54 23.72 -4.49
CA ASN A 172 -60.35 24.59 -3.63
C ASN A 172 -60.66 25.92 -4.33
N GLU A 173 -59.69 26.52 -5.02
CA GLU A 173 -59.89 27.73 -5.82
C GLU A 173 -60.94 27.49 -6.90
N LEU A 174 -60.82 26.40 -7.67
CA LEU A 174 -61.75 26.09 -8.75
C LEU A 174 -63.17 25.80 -8.23
N GLN A 175 -63.30 25.12 -7.08
CA GLN A 175 -64.58 24.94 -6.40
C GLN A 175 -65.19 26.27 -5.96
N SER A 176 -64.39 27.16 -5.36
CA SER A 176 -64.86 28.48 -4.94
C SER A 176 -65.32 29.34 -6.14
N HIS A 177 -64.60 29.26 -7.25
CA HIS A 177 -64.94 29.98 -8.48
C HIS A 177 -66.24 29.48 -9.10
N ASN A 178 -66.42 28.15 -9.17
CA ASN A 178 -67.68 27.56 -9.64
C ASN A 178 -68.88 27.92 -8.74
N ALA A 179 -68.68 27.97 -7.43
CA ALA A 179 -69.73 28.40 -6.50
C ALA A 179 -70.12 29.87 -6.73
N ALA A 180 -69.14 30.76 -6.90
CA ALA A 180 -69.38 32.17 -7.21
C ALA A 180 -70.12 32.34 -8.55
N LEU A 181 -69.68 31.64 -9.59
CA LEU A 181 -70.34 31.67 -10.90
C LEU A 181 -71.80 31.20 -10.83
N THR A 182 -72.07 30.17 -10.02
CA THR A 182 -73.43 29.65 -9.81
C THR A 182 -74.31 30.68 -9.10
N GLN A 183 -73.76 31.39 -8.11
CA GLN A 183 -74.45 32.46 -7.40
C GLN A 183 -74.74 33.66 -8.31
N ASP A 184 -73.76 34.08 -9.13
CA ASP A 184 -73.93 35.17 -10.10
C ASP A 184 -75.01 34.84 -11.12
N HIS A 185 -75.00 33.60 -11.65
CA HIS A 185 -76.01 33.13 -12.58
C HIS A 185 -77.42 33.14 -11.95
N ALA A 186 -77.56 32.67 -10.71
CA ALA A 186 -78.83 32.74 -9.98
C ALA A 186 -79.31 34.18 -9.78
N THR A 187 -78.38 35.10 -9.51
CA THR A 187 -78.69 36.53 -9.33
C THR A 187 -79.17 37.17 -10.64
N LEU A 188 -78.53 36.86 -11.76
CA LEU A 188 -78.94 37.36 -13.08
C LEU A 188 -80.33 36.84 -13.48
N LEU A 189 -80.64 35.57 -13.20
CA LEU A 189 -81.98 35.02 -13.43
C LEU A 189 -83.05 35.76 -12.62
N LEU A 190 -82.77 36.10 -11.36
CA LEU A 190 -83.69 36.86 -10.53
C LEU A 190 -83.93 38.28 -11.08
N GLN A 191 -82.87 38.97 -11.51
CA GLN A 191 -82.98 40.30 -12.11
C GLN A 191 -83.76 40.31 -13.43
N LEU A 192 -83.62 39.27 -14.25
CA LEU A 192 -84.38 39.13 -15.49
C LEU A 192 -85.87 38.86 -15.23
N ALA A 193 -86.18 38.06 -14.20
CA ALA A 193 -87.55 37.84 -13.74
C ALA A 193 -88.19 39.14 -13.21
N GLU A 194 -87.46 39.95 -12.42
CA GLU A 194 -87.94 41.25 -11.94
C GLU A 194 -88.23 42.25 -13.08
N LYS A 195 -87.45 42.18 -14.17
CA LYS A 195 -87.63 43.06 -15.35
C LYS A 195 -88.68 42.55 -16.35
N GLY A 196 -89.33 41.41 -16.08
CA GLY A 196 -90.38 40.83 -16.93
C GLY A 196 -89.89 40.36 -18.30
N VAL A 197 -88.61 40.01 -18.42
CA VAL A 197 -87.97 39.56 -19.67
C VAL A 197 -88.10 38.04 -19.85
N ILE A 198 -88.45 37.32 -18.78
CA ILE A 198 -88.72 35.88 -18.74
C ILE A 198 -90.02 35.62 -17.99
#